data_AF-A0AAP0Q8G1-F1
#
_entry.id   AF-A0AAP0Q8G1-F1
#
_cell.length_a   1.000
_cell.length_b   1.000
_cell.length_c   1.000
_cell.angle_alpha   90.00
_cell.angle_beta   90.00
_cell.angle_gamma   90.00
#
_symmetry.space_group_name_H-M   'P 1'
#
loop_
_entity.id
_entity.type
_entity.pdbx_description
1 polymer ?
#
loop_
_entity_poly.entity_id
_entity_poly.type
_entity_poly.pdbx_seq_one_letter_code
_entity_poly.pdbx_strand_id
1 'polypeptide(L)'
;MTAMASGDLHFQVKDKSYYPARRFIVDLVSRSCDCGHWELSGLPCAHAMAAISHARHTTEEPKLSPPEITKKIGRPKKSRKRAATEPVKKNRSFYVCCSFCSGMNHNVRRCALRPSIARQIRAQNQGLSEPGESSNA
;
A
#
# COMPACT_ATOMS: atom_id res chain seq x y z
N MET A 1 14.79 12.66 20.82
CA MET A 1 15.04 11.93 22.08
C MET A 1 16.50 12.10 22.45
N THR A 2 16.86 12.08 23.73
CA THR A 2 18.25 12.14 24.20
C THR A 2 18.52 10.90 25.03
N ALA A 3 19.42 10.03 24.58
CA ALA A 3 19.84 8.83 25.29
C ALA A 3 21.09 9.13 26.14
N MET A 4 21.11 8.60 27.36
CA MET A 4 22.24 8.67 28.29
C MET A 4 22.53 7.25 28.76
N ALA A 5 23.79 6.82 28.70
CA ALA A 5 24.19 5.50 29.19
C ALA A 5 24.21 5.49 30.73
N SER A 6 23.74 4.39 31.33
CA SER A 6 23.83 4.14 32.79
C SER A 6 24.63 2.89 33.12
N GLY A 7 25.23 2.25 32.11
CA GLY A 7 26.06 1.06 32.19
C GLY A 7 26.23 0.45 30.79
N ASP A 8 26.88 -0.70 30.70
CA ASP A 8 26.99 -1.42 29.44
C ASP A 8 25.59 -1.88 28.99
N LEU A 9 25.19 -1.44 27.79
CA LEU A 9 23.92 -1.76 27.15
C LEU A 9 22.63 -1.32 27.89
N HIS A 10 22.75 -0.48 28.93
CA HIS A 10 21.62 0.09 29.69
C HIS A 10 21.53 1.61 29.48
N PHE A 11 20.34 2.10 29.14
CA PHE A 11 20.13 3.50 28.74
C PHE A 11 18.92 4.13 29.40
N GLN A 12 19.08 5.39 29.80
CA GLN A 12 17.98 6.29 30.12
C GLN A 12 17.73 7.21 28.92
N VAL A 13 16.54 7.10 28.33
CA VAL A 13 16.13 7.89 27.16
C VAL A 13 15.10 8.94 27.58
N LYS A 14 15.45 10.22 27.43
CA LYS A 14 14.51 11.33 27.62
C LYS A 14 13.75 11.60 26.32
N ASP A 15 12.43 11.45 26.38
CA ASP A 15 11.54 11.76 25.28
C ASP A 15 10.85 13.11 25.50
N LYS A 16 11.09 14.04 24.57
CA LYS A 16 10.53 15.39 24.61
C LYS A 16 9.15 15.47 23.93
N SER A 17 8.70 14.39 23.27
CA SER A 17 7.37 14.33 22.66
C SER A 17 6.25 14.23 23.70
N TYR A 18 6.56 13.74 24.91
CA TYR A 18 5.64 13.73 26.05
C TYR A 18 5.67 15.06 26.82
N TYR A 19 4.52 15.46 27.37
CA TYR A 19 4.41 16.60 28.29
C TYR A 19 3.88 16.15 29.67
N PRO A 20 4.62 16.39 30.77
CA PRO A 20 6.02 16.84 30.78
C PRO A 20 6.94 15.79 30.15
N ALA A 21 8.14 16.20 29.73
CA ALA A 21 9.11 15.30 29.11
C ALA A 21 9.38 14.09 30.02
N ARG A 22 9.15 12.90 29.49
CA ARG A 22 9.25 11.64 30.25
C ARG A 22 10.58 10.95 29.98
N ARG A 23 11.04 10.16 30.95
CA ARG A 23 12.22 9.30 30.83
C ARG A 23 11.76 7.85 30.73
N PHE A 24 12.48 7.09 29.92
CA PHE A 24 12.28 5.66 29.71
C PHE A 24 13.60 4.95 29.92
N ILE A 25 13.57 3.84 30.64
CA ILE A 25 14.69 2.92 30.74
C ILE A 25 14.61 1.93 29.58
N VAL A 26 15.76 1.67 28.96
CA VAL A 26 15.94 0.73 27.86
C VAL A 26 17.10 -0.18 28.22
N ASP A 27 16.87 -1.48 28.19
CA ASP A 27 17.91 -2.50 28.31
C ASP A 27 18.03 -3.27 26.99
N LEU A 28 19.18 -3.15 26.34
CA LEU A 28 19.46 -3.80 25.06
C LEU A 28 19.77 -5.30 25.23
N VAL A 29 20.14 -5.77 26.43
CA VAL A 29 20.40 -7.19 26.72
C VAL A 29 19.09 -7.97 26.75
N SER A 30 18.14 -7.53 27.59
CA SER A 30 16.82 -8.15 27.70
C SER A 30 15.87 -7.75 26.55
N ARG A 31 16.25 -6.76 25.72
CA ARG A 31 15.41 -6.18 24.66
C ARG A 31 14.11 -5.61 25.22
N SER A 32 14.23 -4.89 26.33
CA SER A 32 13.12 -4.31 27.08
C SER A 32 13.15 -2.78 27.02
N CYS A 33 11.97 -2.19 27.17
CA CYS A 33 11.84 -0.75 27.30
C CYS A 33 10.59 -0.44 28.12
N ASP A 34 10.67 0.52 29.04
CA ASP A 34 9.56 0.97 29.91
C ASP A 34 8.28 1.36 29.15
N CYS A 35 8.37 1.66 27.85
CA CYS A 35 7.18 1.91 27.04
C CYS A 35 6.39 0.63 26.71
N GLY A 36 6.91 -0.56 27.03
CA GLY A 36 6.34 -1.88 26.77
C GLY A 36 6.29 -2.29 25.29
N HIS A 37 6.49 -1.36 24.37
CA HIS A 37 6.34 -1.61 22.94
C HIS A 37 7.33 -2.65 22.40
N TRP A 38 8.57 -2.66 22.91
CA TRP A 38 9.57 -3.63 22.46
C TRP A 38 9.23 -5.06 22.89
N GLU A 39 8.83 -5.24 24.13
CA GLU A 39 8.45 -6.55 24.69
C GLU A 39 7.23 -7.13 23.99
N LEU A 40 6.24 -6.28 23.68
CA LEU A 40 5.01 -6.70 23.02
C LEU A 40 5.18 -6.98 21.53
N SER A 41 5.96 -6.16 20.81
CA SER A 41 6.09 -6.27 19.35
C SER A 41 7.28 -7.12 18.90
N GLY A 42 8.25 -7.35 19.78
CA GLY A 42 9.56 -7.91 19.43
C GLY A 42 10.44 -6.97 18.60
N LEU A 43 9.97 -5.76 18.28
CA LEU A 43 10.67 -4.77 17.46
C LEU A 43 11.10 -3.56 18.31
N PRO A 44 12.30 -3.00 18.08
CA PRO A 44 12.77 -1.86 18.85
C PRO A 44 11.85 -0.65 18.65
N CYS A 45 11.34 -0.09 19.74
CA CYS A 45 10.60 1.16 19.74
C CYS A 45 11.50 2.37 19.43
N ALA A 46 10.92 3.56 19.31
CA ALA A 46 11.71 4.77 19.06
C ALA A 46 12.73 5.06 20.19
N HIS A 47 12.42 4.73 21.45
CA HIS A 47 13.37 4.84 22.57
C HIS A 47 14.52 3.84 22.44
N ALA A 48 14.20 2.59 22.10
CA ALA A 48 15.16 1.53 21.83
C ALA A 48 16.11 1.86 20.68
N MET A 49 15.56 2.37 19.57
CA MET A 49 16.36 2.82 18.43
C MET A 49 17.34 3.94 18.81
N ALA A 50 16.92 4.88 19.66
CA ALA A 50 17.79 5.93 20.16
C ALA A 50 18.95 5.36 21.00
N ALA A 51 18.67 4.38 21.86
CA ALA A 51 19.68 3.67 22.65
C ALA A 51 20.66 2.86 21.78
N ILE A 52 20.16 2.10 20.80
CA ILE A 52 20.98 1.33 19.85
C ILE A 52 21.90 2.26 19.05
N SER A 53 21.37 3.38 18.57
CA SER A 53 22.17 4.37 17.84
C SER A 53 23.30 4.92 18.73
N HIS A 54 22.97 5.30 19.97
CA HIS A 54 23.97 5.76 20.92
C HIS A 54 25.06 4.71 21.18
N ALA A 55 24.69 3.44 21.40
CA ALA A 55 25.64 2.34 21.64
C ALA A 55 26.60 2.10 20.46
N ARG A 56 26.11 2.24 19.23
CA ARG A 56 26.90 2.08 18.00
C ARG A 56 27.88 3.24 17.77
N HIS A 57 27.55 4.44 18.24
CA HIS A 57 28.42 5.61 18.09
C HIS A 57 29.50 5.72 19.17
N THR A 58 29.33 5.07 20.33
CA THR A 58 30.35 5.02 21.39
C THR A 58 31.39 3.92 21.19
N THR A 59 31.04 2.90 20.40
CA THR A 59 31.96 1.83 19.99
C THR A 59 32.61 2.29 18.69
N GLU A 60 33.94 2.31 18.60
CA GLU A 60 34.67 2.56 17.35
C GLU A 60 34.40 1.42 16.35
N GLU A 61 33.20 1.39 15.80
CA GLU A 61 32.76 0.43 14.80
C GLU A 61 33.60 0.67 13.53
N PRO A 62 34.23 -0.37 12.96
CA PRO A 62 34.92 -0.23 11.70
C PRO A 62 33.90 0.27 10.66
N LYS A 63 34.19 1.42 10.05
CA LYS A 63 33.36 1.99 8.98
C LYS A 63 33.23 0.94 7.87
N LEU A 64 32.12 0.22 7.86
CA LEU A 64 31.82 -0.77 6.83
C LEU A 64 31.76 -0.02 5.50
N SER A 65 32.65 -0.36 4.58
CA SER A 65 32.58 0.16 3.23
C SER A 65 31.20 -0.16 2.66
N PRO A 66 30.57 0.76 1.90
CA PRO A 66 29.33 0.45 1.21
C PRO A 66 29.48 -0.88 0.48
N PRO A 67 28.48 -1.79 0.55
CA PRO A 67 28.55 -3.03 -0.19
C PRO A 67 28.77 -2.70 -1.67
N GLU A 68 29.66 -3.43 -2.34
CA GLU A 68 29.89 -3.22 -3.77
C GLU A 68 28.60 -3.59 -4.53
N ILE A 69 27.82 -2.57 -4.90
CA ILE A 69 26.56 -2.76 -5.63
C ILE A 69 26.89 -3.04 -7.09
N THR A 70 26.92 -4.32 -7.47
CA THR A 70 26.85 -4.71 -8.88
C THR A 70 25.41 -4.61 -9.36
N LYS A 71 25.19 -3.93 -10.50
CA LYS A 71 23.86 -3.91 -11.12
C LYS A 71 23.55 -5.33 -11.59
N LYS A 72 22.65 -6.02 -10.89
CA LYS A 72 22.09 -7.28 -11.40
C LYS A 72 21.43 -7.00 -12.75
N ILE A 73 21.58 -7.92 -13.71
CA ILE A 73 20.88 -7.81 -14.99
C ILE A 73 19.37 -7.68 -14.67
N GLY A 74 18.77 -6.56 -15.08
CA GLY A 74 17.37 -6.30 -14.78
C GLY A 74 16.46 -7.32 -15.46
N ARG A 75 15.17 -7.35 -15.07
CA ARG A 75 14.17 -8.17 -15.75
C ARG A 75 14.24 -7.94 -17.27
N PRO A 76 14.38 -8.99 -18.10
CA PRO A 76 14.36 -8.84 -19.55
C PRO A 76 13.14 -8.05 -20.00
N LYS A 77 13.33 -7.14 -20.97
CA LYS A 77 12.22 -6.35 -21.52
C LYS A 77 11.12 -7.31 -21.99
N LYS A 78 9.89 -7.09 -21.51
CA LYS A 78 8.70 -7.87 -21.92
C LYS A 78 8.44 -7.83 -23.42
N SER A 79 8.90 -6.78 -24.12
CA SER A 79 8.83 -6.68 -25.58
C SER A 79 10.21 -6.48 -26.19
N ARG A 80 10.53 -7.27 -27.21
CA ARG A 80 11.71 -7.08 -28.06
C ARG A 80 11.61 -5.78 -28.88
N LYS A 81 12.77 -5.26 -29.31
CA LYS A 81 12.84 -4.21 -30.34
C LYS A 81 12.36 -4.80 -31.68
N ARG A 82 11.54 -4.05 -32.43
CA ARG A 82 11.03 -4.45 -33.75
C ARG A 82 11.96 -3.89 -34.84
N ALA A 83 12.13 -4.63 -35.93
CA ALA A 83 12.82 -4.13 -37.13
C ALA A 83 11.95 -3.09 -37.86
N ALA A 84 12.57 -2.25 -38.69
CA ALA A 84 11.90 -1.15 -39.39
C ALA A 84 10.75 -1.60 -40.31
N THR A 85 10.80 -2.83 -40.80
CA THR A 85 9.81 -3.42 -41.70
C THR A 85 8.65 -4.10 -40.99
N GLU A 86 8.70 -4.23 -39.66
CA GLU A 86 7.66 -4.93 -38.92
C GLU A 86 6.43 -4.04 -38.67
N PRO A 87 5.20 -4.56 -38.84
CA PRO A 87 3.98 -3.81 -38.58
C PRO A 87 3.91 -3.38 -37.11
N VAL A 88 3.68 -2.09 -36.86
CA VAL A 88 3.52 -1.52 -35.52
C VAL A 88 2.13 -1.85 -34.96
N LYS A 89 2.06 -2.26 -33.69
CA LYS A 89 0.77 -2.47 -33.02
C LYS A 89 0.10 -1.10 -32.83
N LYS A 90 -1.03 -0.86 -33.49
CA LYS A 90 -1.81 0.36 -33.27
C LYS A 90 -2.24 0.42 -31.81
N ASN A 91 -1.90 1.49 -31.11
CA ASN A 91 -2.45 1.73 -29.78
C ASN A 91 -3.95 1.94 -29.90
N ARG A 92 -4.70 1.32 -29.00
CA ARG A 92 -6.15 1.53 -28.90
C ARG A 92 -6.38 3.02 -28.62
N SER A 93 -7.43 3.61 -29.20
CA SER A 93 -7.80 5.03 -29.05
C SER A 93 -7.60 5.50 -27.60
N PHE A 94 -6.99 6.69 -27.44
CA PHE A 94 -6.79 7.35 -26.15
C PHE A 94 -8.12 7.56 -25.42
N TYR A 95 -9.17 7.86 -26.18
CA TYR A 95 -10.51 8.05 -25.63
C TYR A 95 -11.27 6.74 -25.57
N VAL A 96 -11.89 6.53 -24.42
CA VAL A 96 -12.85 5.45 -24.19
C VAL A 96 -14.19 5.86 -24.82
N CYS A 97 -14.71 5.05 -25.75
CA CYS A 97 -16.05 5.23 -26.29
C CYS A 97 -16.99 4.17 -25.71
N CYS A 98 -18.16 4.61 -25.25
CA CYS A 98 -19.19 3.74 -24.72
C CYS A 98 -19.86 2.94 -25.85
N SER A 99 -19.84 1.61 -25.80
CA SER A 99 -20.50 0.78 -26.82
C SER A 99 -22.04 0.82 -26.79
N PHE A 100 -22.63 1.47 -25.78
CA PHE A 100 -24.08 1.55 -25.62
C PHE A 100 -24.67 2.86 -26.13
N CYS A 101 -24.04 4.00 -25.80
CA CYS A 101 -24.51 5.32 -26.24
C CYS A 101 -23.54 6.04 -27.19
N SER A 102 -22.43 5.40 -27.56
CA SER A 102 -21.34 5.96 -28.37
C SER A 102 -20.66 7.22 -27.81
N GLY A 103 -21.05 7.68 -26.62
CA GLY A 103 -20.44 8.82 -25.96
C GLY A 103 -19.00 8.55 -25.51
N MET A 104 -18.21 9.62 -25.42
CA MET A 104 -16.79 9.58 -25.06
C MET A 104 -16.58 9.57 -23.54
N ASN A 105 -15.36 9.24 -23.12
CA ASN A 105 -14.83 9.34 -21.75
C ASN A 105 -15.56 8.49 -20.69
N HIS A 106 -16.31 7.48 -21.10
CA HIS A 106 -16.87 6.50 -20.18
C HIS A 106 -17.08 5.14 -20.86
N ASN A 107 -16.99 4.07 -20.09
CA ASN A 107 -17.30 2.72 -20.56
C ASN A 107 -18.80 2.43 -20.42
N VAL A 108 -19.30 1.42 -21.14
CA VAL A 108 -20.68 0.93 -21.01
C VAL A 108 -21.07 0.69 -19.54
N ARG A 109 -20.14 0.23 -18.67
CA ARG A 109 -20.39 0.01 -17.24
C ARG A 109 -20.80 1.25 -16.44
N ARG A 110 -20.31 2.43 -16.84
CA ARG A 110 -20.57 3.71 -16.17
C ARG A 110 -21.45 4.63 -17.05
N CYS A 111 -22.10 4.07 -18.07
CA CYS A 111 -22.98 4.84 -18.92
C CYS A 111 -24.24 5.25 -18.14
N ALA A 112 -24.50 6.56 -18.06
CA ALA A 112 -25.64 7.13 -17.36
C ALA A 112 -27.00 6.68 -17.94
N LEU A 113 -27.01 6.33 -19.24
CA LEU A 113 -28.21 5.84 -19.93
C LEU A 113 -28.46 4.34 -19.72
N ARG A 114 -27.50 3.61 -19.14
CA ARG A 114 -27.65 2.16 -18.98
C ARG A 114 -28.64 1.77 -17.88
N PRO A 115 -28.66 2.42 -16.69
CA PRO A 115 -29.64 2.15 -15.66
C PRO A 115 -31.08 2.53 -16.05
N SER A 116 -31.29 3.53 -16.90
CA SER A 116 -32.63 3.95 -17.34
C SER A 116 -33.25 2.93 -18.28
N ILE A 117 -32.50 2.50 -19.31
CA ILE A 117 -33.00 1.50 -20.27
C ILE A 117 -33.12 0.10 -19.63
N ALA A 118 -32.22 -0.29 -18.72
CA ALA A 118 -32.37 -1.53 -17.96
C ALA A 118 -33.64 -1.55 -17.07
N ARG A 119 -34.05 -0.39 -16.54
CA ARG A 119 -35.30 -0.23 -15.81
C ARG A 119 -36.51 -0.36 -16.74
N GLN A 120 -36.43 0.23 -17.92
CA GLN A 120 -37.48 0.23 -18.93
C GLN A 120 -37.75 -1.18 -19.48
N ILE A 121 -36.70 -1.97 -19.74
CA ILE A 121 -36.80 -3.38 -20.14
C ILE A 121 -37.43 -4.24 -19.03
N ARG A 122 -37.12 -3.99 -17.75
CA ARG A 122 -37.75 -4.71 -16.62
C ARG A 122 -39.24 -4.38 -16.50
N ALA A 123 -39.61 -3.12 -16.66
CA ALA A 123 -41.01 -2.69 -16.62
C ALA A 123 -41.84 -3.33 -17.75
N GLN A 124 -41.29 -3.43 -18.97
CA GLN A 124 -41.97 -4.08 -20.09
C GLN A 124 -42.17 -5.59 -19.89
N ASN A 125 -41.21 -6.27 -19.26
CA ASN A 125 -41.29 -7.71 -18.97
C ASN A 125 -42.18 -8.05 -17.75
N GLN A 126 -42.58 -7.07 -16.94
CA GLN A 126 -43.50 -7.24 -15.81
C GLN A 126 -44.97 -7.01 -16.16
N GLY A 127 -45.28 -6.72 -17.43
CA GLY A 127 -46.65 -6.54 -17.95
C GLY A 127 -47.20 -7.71 -18.76
N LEU A 128 -46.54 -8.88 -18.75
CA LEU A 128 -46.95 -10.09 -19.52
C LEU A 128 -47.53 -11.21 -18.64
N SER A 129 -47.96 -10.90 -17.41
CA SER A 129 -48.78 -11.81 -16.61
C SER A 129 -50.03 -11.06 -16.14
N GLU A 130 -51.19 -11.44 -16.69
CA GLU A 130 -52.53 -11.54 -16.10
C GLU A 130 -53.58 -11.44 -17.25
N PRO A 131 -54.79 -12.00 -17.16
CA PRO A 131 -55.34 -13.04 -16.28
C PRO A 131 -56.01 -14.20 -17.07
N GLY A 132 -55.88 -15.44 -16.58
CA GLY A 132 -56.62 -16.58 -17.15
C GLY A 132 -58.01 -16.72 -16.54
N GLU A 133 -58.96 -15.90 -16.98
CA GLU A 133 -60.39 -16.20 -16.84
C GLU A 133 -60.78 -17.31 -17.82
N SER A 134 -61.37 -18.41 -17.34
CA SER A 134 -62.23 -19.27 -18.16
C SER A 134 -63.24 -19.99 -17.26
N SER A 135 -64.46 -19.48 -17.32
CA SER A 135 -65.70 -20.12 -16.94
C SER A 135 -66.09 -21.24 -17.92
N ASN A 136 -66.98 -22.11 -17.42
CA ASN A 136 -67.83 -23.11 -18.10
C ASN A 136 -67.33 -24.56 -18.16
N ALA A 137 -67.86 -25.40 -17.28
CA ALA A 137 -68.91 -26.38 -17.61
C ALA A 137 -69.66 -26.81 -16.33
#